data_AF-A0A1G1F0M5-F1
#
_entry.id   AF-A0A1G1F0M5-F1
#
_cell.length_a   1.000
_cell.length_b   1.000
_cell.length_c   1.000
_cell.angle_alpha   90.00
_cell.angle_beta   90.00
_cell.angle_gamma   90.00
#
_symmetry.space_group_name_H-M   'P 1'
#
loop_
_entity.id
_entity.type
_entity.pdbx_description
1 polymer ?
#
loop_
_entity_poly.entity_id
_entity_poly.type
_entity_poly.pdbx_seq_one_letter_code
_entity_poly.pdbx_strand_id
1 'polypeptide(L)'
;MGTAIIPIELYKILEDKLGREQATEVVNLYEQTAEAIHTSVKIAVKEELKNELVTKEEFKAGLAEIRAEIRVIRIEMKFLIVLMIIAITLMNPVAAELIKGLLKL
;
A
#
# COMPACT_ATOMS: atom_id res chain seq x y z
N MET A 1 16.32 -3.05 22.65
CA MET A 1 15.99 -4.48 22.83
C MET A 1 15.16 -4.56 24.08
N GLY A 2 13.93 -5.10 24.02
CA GLY A 2 13.12 -5.31 25.22
C GLY A 2 13.60 -6.61 25.87
N THR A 3 14.46 -6.52 26.87
CA THR A 3 14.86 -7.69 27.67
C THR A 3 13.67 -8.10 28.52
N ALA A 4 13.27 -9.38 28.44
CA ALA A 4 12.26 -9.92 29.33
C ALA A 4 12.88 -10.13 30.70
N ILE A 5 12.71 -9.15 31.60
CA ILE A 5 13.27 -9.21 32.96
C ILE A 5 12.25 -9.90 33.85
N ILE A 6 12.66 -10.99 34.50
CA ILE A 6 11.80 -11.68 35.47
C ILE A 6 11.59 -10.77 36.70
N PRO A 7 10.34 -10.62 37.19
CA PRO A 7 10.08 -9.93 38.44
C PRO A 7 10.83 -10.57 39.60
N ILE A 8 11.47 -9.75 40.44
CA ILE A 8 12.35 -10.24 41.53
C ILE A 8 11.65 -11.13 42.55
N GLU A 9 10.33 -10.97 42.71
CA GLU A 9 9.49 -11.81 43.56
C GLU A 9 9.40 -13.24 43.02
N LEU A 10 9.32 -13.40 41.70
CA LEU A 10 9.30 -14.71 41.05
C LEU A 10 10.65 -15.41 41.19
N TYR A 11 11.75 -14.66 41.06
CA TYR A 11 13.10 -15.18 41.28
C TYR A 11 13.28 -15.70 42.72
N LYS A 12 12.82 -14.95 43.73
CA LYS A 12 12.88 -15.39 45.13
C LYS A 12 12.10 -16.69 45.37
N ILE A 13 10.90 -16.83 44.79
CA ILE A 13 10.12 -18.07 44.89
C ILE A 13 10.86 -19.26 44.27
N LEU A 14 11.55 -19.04 43.15
CA LEU A 14 12.37 -20.07 42.50
C LEU A 14 13.57 -20.44 43.36
N GLU A 15 14.29 -19.46 43.92
CA GLU A 15 15.43 -19.68 44.79
C GLU A 15 15.04 -20.44 46.07
N ASP A 16 13.91 -20.08 46.69
CA ASP A 16 13.40 -20.72 47.91
C ASP A 16 12.98 -22.19 47.69
N LYS A 17 12.53 -22.55 46.48
CA LYS A 17 12.04 -23.91 46.17
C LYS A 17 13.07 -24.82 45.51
N LEU A 18 13.93 -24.27 44.67
CA LEU A 18 14.85 -25.02 43.81
C LEU A 18 16.32 -24.83 44.24
N GLY A 19 16.61 -23.85 45.08
CA GLY A 19 17.96 -23.41 45.34
C GLY A 19 18.51 -22.51 44.23
N ARG A 20 19.50 -21.69 44.59
CA ARG A 20 20.02 -20.58 43.77
C ARG A 20 20.52 -21.00 42.39
N GLU A 21 21.18 -22.15 42.30
CA GLU A 21 21.78 -22.63 41.05
C GLU A 21 20.70 -23.02 40.03
N GLN A 22 19.73 -23.83 40.44
CA GLN A 22 18.61 -24.27 39.61
C GLN A 22 17.66 -23.11 39.27
N ALA A 23 17.43 -22.19 40.21
CA ALA A 23 16.65 -20.98 39.95
C ALA A 23 17.29 -20.11 38.85
N THR A 24 18.61 -19.97 38.87
CA THR A 24 19.36 -19.20 37.85
C THR A 24 19.25 -19.87 36.48
N GLU A 25 19.34 -21.20 36.40
CA GLU A 25 19.21 -21.93 35.14
C GLU A 25 17.80 -21.79 34.53
N VAL A 26 16.75 -21.89 35.36
CA VAL A 26 15.36 -21.69 34.94
C VAL A 26 15.13 -20.26 34.42
N VAL A 27 15.72 -19.27 35.09
CA VAL A 27 15.66 -17.86 34.66
C VAL A 27 16.31 -17.68 33.29
N ASN A 28 17.50 -18.25 33.09
CA ASN A 28 18.21 -18.16 31.81
C ASN A 28 17.42 -18.83 30.67
N LEU A 29 16.86 -20.02 30.90
CA LEU A 29 16.00 -20.72 29.93
C LEU A 29 14.75 -19.91 29.61
N TYR A 30 14.14 -19.28 30.62
CA TYR A 30 12.98 -18.42 30.43
C TYR A 30 13.34 -17.18 29.60
N GLU A 31 14.43 -16.50 29.92
CA GLU A 31 14.87 -15.31 29.18
C GLU A 31 15.16 -15.65 27.71
N GLN A 32 15.87 -16.75 27.45
CA GLN A 32 16.11 -17.25 26.09
C GLN A 32 14.82 -17.59 25.35
N THR A 33 13.88 -18.24 26.03
CA THR A 33 12.57 -18.60 25.44
C THR A 33 11.74 -17.36 25.16
N ALA A 34 11.73 -16.38 26.07
CA ALA A 34 11.01 -15.12 25.89
C ALA A 34 11.58 -14.30 24.73
N GLU A 35 12.90 -14.27 24.58
CA GLU A 35 13.57 -13.60 23.45
C GLU A 35 13.28 -14.30 22.12
N ALA A 36 13.27 -15.64 22.11
CA ALA A 36 12.89 -16.44 20.94
C ALA A 36 11.42 -16.18 20.53
N ILE A 37 10.50 -16.13 21.50
CA ILE A 37 9.08 -15.79 21.27
C ILE A 37 8.95 -14.35 20.76
N HIS A 38 9.66 -13.39 21.36
CA HIS A 38 9.61 -12.00 20.91
C HIS A 38 10.05 -11.86 19.44
N THR A 39 11.12 -12.57 19.09
CA THR A 39 11.65 -12.59 17.72
C THR A 39 10.68 -13.28 16.76
N SER A 40 10.11 -14.42 17.13
CA SER A 40 9.17 -15.14 16.28
C SER A 40 7.89 -14.34 16.03
N VAL A 41 7.32 -13.71 17.06
CA VAL A 41 6.14 -12.84 16.92
C VAL A 41 6.46 -11.65 16.01
N LYS A 42 7.62 -11.01 16.19
CA LYS A 42 8.03 -9.88 15.34
C LYS A 42 8.19 -10.30 13.87
N ILE A 43 8.71 -11.50 13.61
CA ILE A 43 8.82 -12.05 12.26
C ILE A 43 7.43 -12.33 11.69
N ALA A 44 6.58 -13.03 12.43
CA ALA A 44 5.23 -13.38 12.00
C ALA A 44 4.41 -12.13 11.65
N VAL A 45 4.39 -11.12 12.52
CA VAL A 45 3.70 -9.85 12.26
C VAL A 45 4.28 -9.14 11.04
N LYS A 46 5.61 -9.16 10.86
CA LYS A 46 6.24 -8.56 9.68
C LYS A 46 5.87 -9.29 8.38
N GLU A 47 5.77 -10.61 8.42
CA GLU A 47 5.37 -11.41 7.26
C GLU A 47 3.88 -11.23 6.93
N GLU A 48 3.01 -11.25 7.93
CA GLU A 48 1.58 -10.98 7.79
C GLU A 48 1.33 -9.60 7.19
N LEU A 49 1.98 -8.55 7.73
CA LEU A 49 1.91 -7.20 7.17
C LEU A 49 2.47 -7.13 5.75
N LYS A 50 3.50 -7.89 5.41
CA LYS A 50 4.05 -7.92 4.05
C LYS A 50 3.09 -8.59 3.06
N ASN A 51 2.32 -9.58 3.52
CA ASN A 51 1.36 -10.30 2.69
C ASN A 51 0.04 -9.53 2.52
N GLU A 52 -0.40 -8.79 3.54
CA GLU A 52 -1.65 -8.01 3.49
C GLU A 52 -1.48 -6.64 2.85
N LEU A 53 -0.32 -6.00 3.00
CA LEU A 53 -0.09 -4.67 2.47
C LEU A 53 0.41 -4.72 1.03
N VAL A 54 -0.24 -3.93 0.17
CA VAL A 54 0.26 -3.65 -1.18
C VAL A 54 1.64 -3.01 -1.10
N THR A 55 2.56 -3.46 -1.95
CA THR A 55 3.90 -2.87 -2.00
C THR A 55 3.82 -1.42 -2.51
N LYS A 56 4.81 -0.60 -2.14
CA LYS A 56 4.90 0.79 -2.60
C LYS A 56 4.98 0.86 -4.12
N GLU A 57 5.63 -0.13 -4.73
CA GLU A 57 5.80 -0.31 -6.16
C GLU A 57 4.46 -0.62 -6.84
N GLU A 58 3.71 -1.61 -6.35
CA GLU A 58 2.37 -1.95 -6.85
C GLU A 58 1.39 -0.79 -6.71
N PHE A 59 1.41 -0.10 -5.57
CA PHE A 59 0.57 1.08 -5.36
C PHE A 59 0.89 2.20 -6.36
N LYS A 60 2.19 2.46 -6.61
CA LYS A 60 2.62 3.44 -7.62
C LYS A 60 2.25 3.01 -9.04
N ALA A 61 2.32 1.72 -9.35
CA ALA A 61 1.94 1.19 -10.65
C ALA A 61 0.44 1.40 -10.89
N GLY A 62 -0.42 1.05 -9.93
CA GLY A 62 -1.86 1.30 -10.02
C GLY A 62 -2.19 2.79 -10.15
N LEU A 63 -1.50 3.67 -9.43
CA LEU A 63 -1.66 5.12 -9.60
C LEU A 63 -1.23 5.60 -11.00
N ALA A 64 -0.19 5.02 -11.58
CA ALA A 64 0.26 5.37 -12.92
C ALA A 64 -0.75 4.93 -13.99
N GLU A 65 -1.31 3.74 -13.84
CA GLU A 65 -2.36 3.19 -14.71
C GLU A 65 -3.62 4.07 -14.69
N ILE A 66 -4.13 4.39 -13.50
CA ILE A 66 -5.28 5.31 -13.35
C ILE A 66 -5.01 6.66 -14.01
N ARG A 67 -3.80 7.22 -13.84
CA ARG A 67 -3.44 8.49 -14.50
C ARG A 67 -3.38 8.38 -16.02
N ALA A 68 -2.98 7.23 -16.55
CA ALA A 68 -2.95 6.97 -17.98
C ALA A 68 -4.39 6.89 -18.53
N GLU A 69 -5.28 6.15 -17.87
CA GLU A 69 -6.69 6.08 -18.24
C GLU A 69 -7.37 7.45 -18.23
N ILE A 70 -7.16 8.25 -17.18
CA ILE A 70 -7.68 9.63 -17.10
C ILE A 70 -7.17 10.47 -18.28
N ARG A 71 -5.92 10.28 -18.70
CA ARG A 71 -5.34 11.00 -19.83
C ARG A 71 -6.01 10.59 -21.14
N VAL A 72 -6.24 9.30 -21.35
CA VAL A 72 -6.94 8.76 -22.52
C VAL A 72 -8.35 9.32 -22.59
N ILE A 73 -9.13 9.21 -21.51
CA ILE A 73 -10.50 9.75 -21.42
C ILE A 73 -10.52 11.25 -21.75
N ARG A 74 -9.54 12.02 -21.25
CA ARG A 74 -9.44 13.46 -21.56
C ARG A 74 -9.21 13.73 -23.04
N ILE A 75 -8.41 12.91 -23.72
CA ILE A 75 -8.16 13.04 -25.16
C ILE A 75 -9.43 12.70 -25.94
N GLU A 76 -10.09 11.60 -25.60
CA GLU A 76 -11.34 11.17 -26.24
C GLU A 76 -12.43 12.22 -26.08
N MET A 77 -12.60 12.77 -24.88
CA MET A 77 -13.56 13.85 -24.63
C MET A 77 -13.25 15.11 -25.44
N LYS A 78 -11.98 15.51 -25.53
CA LYS A 78 -11.59 16.64 -26.39
C LYS A 78 -11.90 16.38 -27.86
N PHE A 79 -11.62 15.18 -28.34
CA PHE A 79 -11.92 14.78 -29.70
C PHE A 79 -13.43 14.82 -29.99
N LEU A 80 -14.26 14.26 -29.10
CA LEU A 80 -15.72 14.32 -29.20
C LEU A 80 -16.26 15.75 -29.22
N ILE A 81 -15.72 16.63 -28.36
CA ILE A 81 -16.11 18.04 -28.34
C ILE A 81 -15.79 18.70 -29.68
N VAL A 82 -14.61 18.44 -30.26
CA VAL A 82 -14.24 18.99 -31.57
C VAL A 82 -15.19 18.48 -32.66
N LEU A 83 -15.51 17.18 -32.68
CA LEU A 83 -16.47 16.62 -33.63
C LEU A 83 -17.86 17.25 -33.49
N MET A 84 -18.30 17.48 -32.26
CA MET A 84 -19.60 18.11 -31.99
C MET A 84 -19.62 19.56 -32.50
N ILE A 85 -18.55 20.33 -32.26
CA ILE A 85 -18.42 21.70 -32.80
C ILE A 85 -18.46 21.68 -34.33
N ILE A 86 -17.73 20.76 -34.97
CA ILE A 86 -17.74 20.61 -36.43
C ILE A 86 -19.15 20.27 -36.91
N ALA A 87 -19.84 19.31 -36.29
CA ALA A 87 -21.19 18.91 -36.66
C ALA A 87 -22.17 20.10 -36.58
N ILE A 88 -22.17 20.84 -35.47
CA ILE A 88 -22.99 22.04 -35.30
C ILE A 88 -22.64 23.11 -36.34
N THR A 89 -21.35 23.30 -36.61
CA THR A 89 -20.87 24.28 -37.60
C THR A 89 -21.34 23.91 -39.00
N LEU A 90 -21.23 22.65 -39.42
CA LEU A 90 -21.68 22.19 -40.74
C LEU A 90 -23.20 22.29 -40.93
N MET A 91 -23.97 22.18 -39.85
CA MET A 91 -25.43 22.38 -39.87
C MET A 91 -25.83 23.87 -39.95
N ASN A 92 -24.88 24.80 -39.78
CA ASN A 92 -25.16 26.24 -39.89
C ASN A 92 -25.21 26.65 -41.38
N PRO A 93 -26.30 27.27 -41.86
CA PRO A 93 -26.42 27.72 -43.25
C PRO A 93 -25.28 28.67 -43.68
N VAL A 94 -24.81 29.54 -42.78
CA VAL A 94 -23.68 30.44 -43.05
C VAL A 94 -22.40 29.67 -43.35
N ALA A 95 -22.11 28.61 -42.59
CA ALA A 95 -20.94 27.78 -42.83
C ALA A 95 -21.06 26.98 -44.13
N ALA A 96 -22.27 26.50 -44.46
CA ALA A 96 -22.52 25.81 -45.73
C ALA A 96 -22.28 26.71 -46.94
N GLU A 97 -22.69 27.98 -46.88
CA GLU A 97 -22.40 28.98 -47.92
C GLU A 97 -20.91 29.26 -48.07
N LEU A 98 -20.18 29.40 -46.95
CA LEU A 98 -18.73 29.57 -46.97
C LEU A 98 -18.03 28.37 -47.63
N ILE A 99 -18.46 27.14 -47.30
CA ILE A 99 -17.91 25.92 -47.90
C ILE A 99 -18.19 25.84 -49.40
N LYS A 100 -19.41 26.20 -49.84
CA LYS A 100 -19.76 26.28 -51.28
C LYS A 100 -18.84 27.25 -52.01
N GLY A 101 -18.65 28.46 -51.46
CA GLY A 101 -17.74 29.46 -52.01
C GLY A 101 -16.28 28.98 -52.08
N LEU A 102 -15.83 28.19 -51.10
CA LEU A 102 -14.48 27.65 -51.04
C LEU A 102 -14.26 26.47 -52.01
N LEU A 103 -15.28 25.64 -52.19
CA LEU A 103 -15.27 24.52 -53.13
C LEU A 103 -15.61 24.92 -54.58
N LYS A 104 -15.91 26.21 -54.83
CA LYS A 104 -16.41 26.72 -56.12
C LYS A 104 -17.61 25.91 -56.65
N LEU A 105 -18.48 25.50 -55.73
CA LEU A 105 -19.77 24.84 -55.99
C LEU A 105 -20.91 25.86 -55.89
#